data_AF-A0A2H9QVN2-F1
#
_entry.id   AF-A0A2H9QVN2-F1
#
_cell.length_a   1.000
_cell.length_b   1.000
_cell.length_c   1.000
_cell.angle_alpha   90.00
_cell.angle_beta   90.00
_cell.angle_gamma   90.00
#
_symmetry.space_group_name_H-M   'P 1'
#
loop_
_entity.id
_entity.type
_entity.pdbx_description
1 polymer ?
#
loop_
_entity_poly.entity_id
_entity_poly.type
_entity_poly.pdbx_seq_one_letter_code
_entity_poly.pdbx_strand_id
1 'polypeptide(L)'
;MREWEFIEYLAGHPEFEWKEETLNGNPGIFVKNNMFNTVTHFTKESIQKYDVDILVTQTHHGRNVEQMTRVTGYFSKVAGWNKGKTGELKERHRVTNLNGQ
;
A
#
# COMPACT_ATOMS: atom_id res chain seq x y z
N MET A 1 -17.89 -8.80 -11.47
CA MET A 1 -18.12 -7.35 -11.27
C MET A 1 -18.27 -6.65 -12.62
N ARG A 2 -19.00 -5.53 -12.69
CA ARG A 2 -19.07 -4.76 -13.94
C ARG A 2 -18.05 -3.62 -13.91
N GLU A 3 -17.43 -3.33 -15.06
CA GLU A 3 -16.39 -2.28 -15.20
C GLU A 3 -16.84 -0.92 -14.63
N TRP A 4 -18.13 -0.57 -14.75
CA TRP A 4 -18.66 0.70 -14.24
C TRP A 4 -18.62 0.82 -12.71
N GLU A 5 -18.76 -0.29 -11.96
CA GLU A 5 -18.73 -0.28 -10.49
C GLU A 5 -17.34 0.12 -10.00
N PHE A 6 -16.29 -0.36 -10.69
CA PHE A 6 -14.92 0.01 -10.38
C PHE A 6 -14.62 1.46 -10.76
N ILE A 7 -15.10 1.93 -11.92
CA ILE A 7 -14.94 3.33 -12.34
C ILE A 7 -15.67 4.29 -11.40
N GLU A 8 -16.88 3.96 -10.97
CA GLU A 8 -17.65 4.77 -10.01
C GLU A 8 -16.90 4.87 -8.67
N TYR A 9 -16.36 3.76 -8.18
CA TYR A 9 -15.51 3.77 -6.99
C TYR A 9 -14.32 4.73 -7.17
N LEU A 10 -13.58 4.61 -8.27
CA LEU A 10 -12.42 5.47 -8.53
C LEU A 10 -12.81 6.95 -8.66
N ALA A 11 -13.95 7.26 -9.27
CA ALA A 11 -14.45 8.63 -9.40
C ALA A 11 -14.89 9.24 -8.06
N GLY A 12 -15.34 8.42 -7.11
CA GLY A 12 -15.72 8.85 -5.76
C GLY A 12 -14.54 9.10 -4.82
N HIS A 13 -13.31 8.75 -5.21
CA HIS A 13 -12.14 8.74 -4.34
C HIS A 13 -11.01 9.62 -4.92
N PRO A 14 -10.76 10.81 -4.34
CA PRO A 14 -9.84 11.81 -4.92
C PRO A 14 -8.36 11.40 -4.91
N GLU A 15 -7.99 10.38 -4.15
CA GLU A 15 -6.64 9.82 -4.15
C GLU A 15 -6.31 9.06 -5.44
N PHE A 16 -7.31 8.73 -6.27
CA PHE A 16 -7.12 8.02 -7.52
C PHE A 16 -7.20 8.94 -8.74
N GLU A 17 -6.26 8.76 -9.66
CA GLU A 17 -6.34 9.22 -11.04
C GLU A 17 -6.42 8.00 -11.95
N TRP A 18 -7.27 8.01 -12.97
CA TRP A 18 -7.41 6.86 -13.86
C TRP A 18 -7.60 7.25 -15.32
N LYS A 19 -7.20 6.34 -16.21
CA LYS A 19 -7.41 6.45 -17.66
C LYS A 19 -7.56 5.07 -18.30
N GLU A 20 -8.39 4.99 -19.34
CA GLU A 20 -8.50 3.79 -20.16
C GLU A 20 -7.38 3.78 -21.21
N GLU A 21 -6.56 2.73 -21.21
CA GLU A 21 -5.49 2.56 -22.18
C GLU A 21 -5.08 1.09 -22.30
N THR A 22 -4.44 0.75 -23.41
CA THR A 22 -3.97 -0.60 -23.72
C THR A 22 -2.51 -0.75 -23.28
N LEU A 23 -2.18 -1.82 -22.56
CA LEU A 23 -0.81 -2.20 -22.23
C LEU A 23 -0.45 -3.52 -22.91
N ASN A 24 0.57 -3.49 -23.78
CA ASN A 24 1.04 -4.68 -24.52
C ASN A 24 -0.08 -5.44 -25.27
N GLY A 25 -1.02 -4.69 -25.87
CA GLY A 25 -2.16 -5.27 -26.58
C GLY A 25 -3.37 -5.63 -25.71
N ASN A 26 -3.27 -5.53 -24.38
CA ASN A 26 -4.37 -5.81 -23.46
C ASN A 26 -5.09 -4.51 -23.05
N PRO A 27 -6.37 -4.32 -23.43
CA PRO A 27 -7.13 -3.14 -23.02
C PRO A 27 -7.44 -3.18 -21.53
N GLY A 28 -7.44 -2.02 -20.88
CA GLY A 28 -7.69 -1.93 -19.46
C GLY A 28 -7.71 -0.50 -18.94
N ILE A 29 -7.63 -0.40 -17.62
CA ILE A 29 -7.63 0.88 -16.90
C ILE A 29 -6.31 1.01 -16.17
N PHE A 30 -5.59 2.11 -16.43
CA PHE A 30 -4.50 2.55 -15.56
C PHE A 30 -5.08 3.31 -14.39
N VAL A 31 -4.69 2.91 -13.19
CA VAL A 31 -5.06 3.54 -11.93
C VAL A 31 -3.79 3.98 -11.22
N LYS A 32 -3.66 5.28 -11.00
CA LYS A 32 -2.62 5.90 -10.18
C LYS A 32 -3.21 6.15 -8.80
N ASN A 33 -2.56 5.59 -7.78
CA ASN A 33 -2.89 5.85 -6.39
C ASN A 33 -1.89 6.89 -5.84
N ASN A 34 -2.38 8.12 -5.64
CA ASN A 34 -1.55 9.24 -5.19
C ASN A 34 -1.12 9.10 -3.73
N MET A 35 -1.89 8.40 -2.90
CA MET A 35 -1.54 8.14 -1.49
C MET A 35 -0.27 7.33 -1.38
N PHE A 36 -0.09 6.33 -2.24
CA PHE A 36 1.08 5.44 -2.23
C PHE A 36 2.07 5.72 -3.36
N ASN A 37 1.80 6.65 -4.27
CA ASN A 37 2.59 6.95 -5.47
C ASN A 37 2.90 5.69 -6.30
N THR A 38 1.84 4.97 -6.67
CA THR A 38 1.88 3.73 -7.45
C THR A 38 0.98 3.85 -8.68
N VAL A 39 1.28 3.07 -9.72
CA VAL A 39 0.47 2.98 -10.94
C VAL A 39 0.24 1.50 -11.25
N THR A 40 -1.02 1.12 -11.48
CA THR A 40 -1.42 -0.25 -11.76
C THR A 40 -2.27 -0.30 -13.02
N HIS A 41 -2.02 -1.26 -13.90
CA HIS A 41 -2.88 -1.54 -15.05
C HIS A 41 -3.77 -2.73 -14.73
N PHE A 42 -5.09 -2.54 -14.82
CA PHE A 42 -6.07 -3.61 -14.67
C PHE A 42 -6.68 -3.94 -16.04
N THR A 43 -6.48 -5.17 -16.51
CA THR A 43 -7.15 -5.64 -17.73
C THR A 43 -8.65 -5.75 -17.51
N LYS A 44 -9.42 -5.68 -18.59
CA LYS A 44 -10.87 -5.89 -18.51
C LYS A 44 -11.23 -7.24 -17.87
N GLU A 45 -10.47 -8.30 -18.13
CA GLU A 45 -10.74 -9.60 -17.50
C GLU A 45 -10.51 -9.57 -15.99
N SER A 46 -9.46 -8.87 -15.51
CA SER A 46 -9.19 -8.80 -14.07
C SER A 46 -10.25 -7.99 -13.34
N ILE A 47 -10.73 -6.90 -13.94
CA ILE A 47 -11.82 -6.07 -13.39
C ILE A 47 -13.11 -6.88 -13.27
N GLN A 48 -13.40 -7.73 -14.26
CA GLN A 48 -14.60 -8.57 -14.22
C GLN A 48 -14.49 -9.69 -13.17
N LYS A 49 -13.29 -10.23 -12.99
CA LYS A 49 -12.99 -11.39 -12.15
C LYS A 49 -12.93 -11.08 -10.66
N TYR A 50 -12.41 -9.92 -10.26
CA TYR A 50 -12.16 -9.58 -8.86
C TYR A 50 -13.06 -8.47 -8.36
N ASP A 51 -13.27 -8.42 -7.05
CA ASP A 51 -14.04 -7.36 -6.40
C ASP A 51 -13.24 -6.06 -6.27
N VAL A 52 -13.94 -4.92 -6.15
CA VAL A 52 -13.34 -3.58 -6.01
C VAL A 52 -12.30 -3.57 -4.90
N ASP A 53 -12.61 -4.14 -3.73
CA ASP A 53 -11.69 -4.15 -2.58
C ASP A 53 -10.34 -4.81 -2.89
N ILE A 54 -10.36 -5.89 -3.69
CA ILE A 54 -9.15 -6.58 -4.12
C ILE A 54 -8.39 -5.71 -5.11
N LEU A 55 -9.07 -5.14 -6.10
CA LEU A 55 -8.46 -4.24 -7.10
C LEU A 55 -7.82 -3.03 -6.43
N VAL A 56 -8.53 -2.38 -5.50
CA VAL A 56 -8.03 -1.26 -4.70
C VAL A 56 -6.81 -1.67 -3.88
N THR A 57 -6.85 -2.83 -3.23
CA THR A 57 -5.70 -3.36 -2.48
C THR A 57 -4.49 -3.57 -3.37
N GLN A 58 -4.68 -4.05 -4.60
CA GLN A 58 -3.59 -4.20 -5.56
C GLN A 58 -2.96 -2.85 -5.93
N THR A 59 -3.70 -1.73 -5.87
CA THR A 59 -3.10 -0.41 -6.11
C THR A 59 -2.04 -0.03 -5.08
N HIS A 60 -2.05 -0.63 -3.89
CA HIS A 60 -1.12 -0.27 -2.81
C HIS A 60 0.31 -0.77 -3.06
N HIS A 61 0.53 -1.78 -3.92
CA HIS A 61 1.83 -2.45 -4.12
C HIS A 61 2.53 -2.84 -2.80
N GLY A 62 1.74 -3.26 -1.79
CA GLY A 62 2.25 -3.61 -0.47
C GLY A 62 2.78 -2.42 0.36
N ARG A 63 2.51 -1.17 -0.05
CA ARG A 63 2.91 0.04 0.69
C ARG A 63 1.96 0.42 1.82
N ASN A 64 0.72 -0.09 1.79
CA ASN A 64 -0.24 0.10 2.86
C ASN A 64 0.08 -0.86 4.03
N VAL A 65 1.12 -0.54 4.78
CA VAL A 65 1.62 -1.36 5.89
C VAL A 65 1.77 -0.53 7.17
N GLU A 66 1.56 -1.20 8.29
CA GLU A 66 1.77 -0.63 9.62
C GLU A 66 3.17 -0.97 10.12
N GLN A 67 3.91 0.05 10.56
CA GLN A 67 5.22 -0.16 11.18
C GLN A 67 5.05 -0.47 12.67
N MET A 68 5.57 -1.62 13.11
CA MET A 68 5.56 -2.02 14.51
C MET A 68 6.97 -2.35 14.98
N THR A 69 7.30 -1.98 16.21
CA THR A 69 8.55 -2.39 16.84
C THR A 69 8.38 -2.52 18.35
N ARG A 70 9.32 -3.21 18.99
CA ARG A 70 9.26 -3.48 20.43
C ARG A 70 9.52 -2.20 21.23
N VAL A 71 8.78 -2.00 22.32
CA VAL A 71 8.99 -1.00 23.37
C VAL A 71 8.93 -1.76 24.70
N THR A 72 10.00 -1.70 25.51
CA THR A 72 10.08 -2.27 26.88
C THR A 72 9.44 -3.64 27.13
N GLY A 73 9.39 -4.53 26.13
CA GLY A 73 8.82 -5.87 26.31
C GLY A 73 7.69 -6.24 25.35
N TYR A 74 6.98 -5.28 24.78
CA TYR A 74 5.81 -5.51 23.92
C TYR A 74 5.95 -4.84 22.56
N PHE A 75 5.22 -5.30 21.54
CA PHE A 75 5.18 -4.64 20.23
C PHE A 75 4.20 -3.47 20.25
N SER A 76 4.62 -2.34 19.68
CA SER A 76 3.80 -1.14 19.54
C SER A 76 3.87 -0.62 18.11
N LYS A 77 2.74 -0.12 17.58
CA LYS A 77 2.71 0.67 16.35
C LYS A 77 3.58 1.90 16.51
N VAL A 78 4.44 2.18 15.53
CA VAL A 78 5.37 3.32 15.52
C VAL A 78 4.61 4.64 15.31
N ALA A 79 3.58 4.64 14.46
CA ALA A 79 2.79 5.84 14.14
C ALA A 79 2.12 6.49 15.37
N GLY A 80 1.91 5.73 16.46
CA GLY A 80 1.30 6.21 17.70
C GLY A 80 2.29 6.57 18.82
N TRP A 81 3.59 6.70 18.51
CA TRP A 81 4.58 6.98 19.53
C TRP A 81 4.62 8.44 19.95
N ASN A 82 4.62 8.65 21.27
CA ASN A 82 4.90 9.94 21.87
C ASN A 82 6.43 10.19 21.94
N LYS A 83 6.82 11.42 22.32
CA LYS A 83 8.24 11.82 22.40
C LYS A 83 9.10 10.87 23.27
N GLY A 84 8.53 10.31 24.35
CA GLY A 84 9.23 9.37 25.23
C GLY A 84 9.62 8.08 24.52
N LYS A 85 8.66 7.40 23.86
CA LYS A 85 8.92 6.16 23.10
C LYS A 85 9.92 6.37 21.96
N THR A 86 9.85 7.52 21.29
CA THR A 86 10.82 7.88 20.25
C THR A 86 12.21 8.12 20.83
N GLY A 87 12.31 8.71 22.03
CA GLY A 87 13.56 8.85 22.78
C GLY A 87 14.17 7.51 23.14
N GLU A 88 13.37 6.59 23.68
CA GLU A 88 13.82 5.23 24.02
C GLU A 88 14.40 4.49 22.80
N LEU A 89 13.82 4.66 21.61
CA LEU A 89 14.36 4.04 20.39
C LEU A 89 15.72 4.63 20.00
N LYS A 90 15.91 5.95 20.14
CA LYS A 90 17.18 6.63 19.83
C LYS A 90 18.31 6.22 20.76
N GLU A 91 17.99 5.94 22.03
CA GLU A 91 18.95 5.48 23.03
C GLU A 91 19.36 4.01 22.85
N ARG A 92 18.73 3.26 21.93
CA ARG A 92 19.14 1.87 21.68
C ARG A 92 20.49 1.81 21.01
N HIS A 93 21.43 1.15 21.67
CA HIS A 93 22.69 0.78 21.08
C HIS A 93 22.49 -0.47 20.19
N ARG A 94 22.77 -0.32 18.90
CA ARG A 94 22.84 -1.47 17.99
C ARG A 94 24.08 -2.29 18.32
N VAL A 95 23.88 -3.48 18.88
CA VAL A 95 24.99 -4.42 19.12
C VAL A 95 25.25 -5.17 17.82
N THR A 96 26.36 -4.90 17.16
CA THR A 96 26.81 -5.70 16.03
C THR A 96 27.66 -6.84 16.57
N ASN A 97 27.08 -8.03 16.74
CA ASN A 97 27.89 -9.23 17.02
C ASN A 97 28.62 -9.64 15.74
N LEU A 98 29.80 -9.07 15.49
CA LEU A 98 30.80 -9.62 14.58
C LEU A 98 31.70 -10.55 15.38
N ASN A 99 31.26 -11.77 15.63
CA ASN A 99 32.14 -12.87 16.02
C ASN A 99 31.49 -14.18 15.56
N GLY A 100 31.76 -14.55 14.30
CA GLY A 100 31.66 -15.94 13.89
C GLY A 100 32.84 -16.69 14.50
N GLN A 101 32.55 -17.57 15.45
CA GLN A 101 33.34 -18.77 15.71
C GLN A 101 32.52 -19.95 15.19
#